data_AF-A0A7W1SLB9-F1
#
_entry.id   AF-A0A7W1SLB9-F1
#
_cell.length_a   1.000
_cell.length_b   1.000
_cell.length_c   1.000
_cell.angle_alpha   90.00
_cell.angle_beta   90.00
_cell.angle_gamma   90.00
#
_symmetry.space_group_name_H-M   'P 1'
#
loop_
_entity.id
_entity.type
_entity.pdbx_description
1 polymer ?
#
loop_
_entity_poly.entity_id
_entity_poly.type
_entity_poly.pdbx_seq_one_letter_code
_entity_poly.pdbx_strand_id
1 'polypeptide(L)'
;MSETTNPMAGHEPGLQTVEMVCDRLAELGLAVGPETARALIREVLASEAPRVDARLRDALDTALQTIRIAAQSAMGLLATTASEGRAKEPAQPEQLHVSRRPPPQQPAAPAPRKAAPPPPEPKKAQPGQSGPRRRVDLDEEERRPMFRRPGRR
;
A
#
# COMPACT_ATOMS: atom_id res chain seq x y z
N MET A 1 16.60 -11.73 -33.91
CA MET A 1 15.30 -12.33 -33.57
C MET A 1 14.39 -11.18 -33.24
N SER A 2 13.43 -10.88 -34.11
CA SER A 2 12.58 -9.70 -33.97
C SER A 2 11.46 -10.02 -33.00
N GLU A 3 11.55 -9.51 -31.76
CA GLU A 3 10.41 -9.51 -30.84
C GLU A 3 9.34 -8.57 -31.41
N THR A 4 8.36 -9.17 -32.08
CA THR A 4 7.09 -8.54 -32.37
C THR A 4 6.39 -8.31 -31.05
N THR A 5 6.62 -7.15 -30.43
CA THR A 5 5.75 -6.63 -29.39
C THR A 5 4.39 -6.42 -30.02
N ASN A 6 3.52 -7.41 -29.84
CA ASN A 6 2.12 -7.34 -30.25
C ASN A 6 1.55 -6.07 -29.60
N PRO A 7 1.18 -5.02 -30.37
CA PRO A 7 0.52 -3.87 -29.79
C PRO A 7 -0.75 -4.42 -29.17
N MET A 8 -0.83 -4.35 -27.84
CA MET A 8 -1.96 -4.91 -27.09
C MET A 8 -3.26 -4.48 -27.76
N ALA A 9 -4.10 -5.46 -28.07
CA ALA A 9 -5.44 -5.25 -28.60
C ALA A 9 -6.10 -4.11 -27.81
N GLY A 10 -6.60 -3.10 -28.52
CA GLY A 10 -7.03 -1.82 -27.96
C GLY A 10 -7.88 -2.01 -26.71
N HIS A 11 -7.29 -1.74 -25.55
CA HIS A 11 -8.01 -1.79 -24.29
C HIS A 11 -8.94 -0.59 -24.24
N GLU A 12 -10.24 -0.84 -24.44
CA GLU A 12 -11.24 0.21 -24.31
C GLU A 12 -11.44 0.55 -22.82
N PRO A 13 -11.30 1.82 -22.44
CA PRO A 13 -11.46 2.24 -21.06
C PRO A 13 -12.91 2.05 -20.58
N GLY A 14 -13.06 1.45 -19.40
CA GLY A 14 -14.37 1.23 -18.79
C GLY A 14 -15.12 2.53 -18.53
N LEU A 15 -16.46 2.48 -18.63
CA LEU A 15 -17.33 3.65 -18.46
C LEU A 15 -17.12 4.35 -17.11
N GLN A 16 -17.00 3.59 -16.03
CA GLN A 16 -16.73 4.12 -14.69
C GLN A 16 -15.41 4.92 -14.62
N THR A 17 -14.36 4.47 -15.32
CA THR A 17 -13.08 5.17 -15.38
C THR A 17 -13.21 6.48 -16.15
N VAL A 18 -13.97 6.48 -17.25
CA VAL A 18 -14.24 7.67 -18.05
C VAL A 18 -15.00 8.71 -17.24
N GLU A 19 -16.06 8.31 -16.53
CA GLU A 19 -16.85 9.19 -15.66
C GLU A 19 -15.98 9.81 -14.55
N MET A 20 -15.20 8.99 -13.85
CA MET A 20 -14.28 9.46 -12.81
C MET A 20 -13.27 10.49 -13.36
N VAL A 21 -12.74 10.27 -14.55
CA VAL A 21 -11.80 11.21 -15.19
C VAL A 21 -12.52 12.51 -15.57
N CYS A 22 -13.72 12.43 -16.15
CA CYS A 22 -14.53 13.61 -16.46
C CYS A 22 -14.82 14.44 -15.19
N ASP A 23 -15.28 13.79 -14.12
CA ASP A 23 -15.59 14.45 -12.85
C ASP A 23 -14.33 15.14 -12.27
N ARG A 24 -13.21 14.42 -12.26
CA ARG A 24 -11.96 14.95 -11.72
C ARG A 24 -11.39 16.11 -12.54
N LEU A 25 -11.52 16.07 -13.86
CA LEU A 25 -11.11 17.17 -14.73
C LEU A 25 -12.05 18.37 -14.58
N ALA A 26 -13.35 18.14 -14.39
CA ALA A 26 -14.32 19.19 -14.11
C ALA A 26 -14.03 19.90 -12.78
N GLU A 27 -13.64 19.18 -11.72
CA GLU A 27 -13.19 19.76 -10.44
C GLU A 27 -11.97 20.69 -10.62
N LEU A 28 -11.13 20.44 -11.63
CA LEU A 28 -9.96 21.26 -11.96
C LEU A 28 -10.30 22.41 -12.95
N GLY A 29 -11.57 22.58 -13.31
CA GLY A 29 -12.04 23.60 -14.25
C GLY A 29 -11.91 23.22 -15.74
N LEU A 30 -11.59 21.96 -16.03
CA LEU A 30 -11.46 21.41 -17.39
C LEU A 30 -12.62 20.44 -17.67
N ALA A 31 -13.82 20.97 -17.83
CA ALA A 31 -14.98 20.15 -18.21
C ALA A 31 -14.77 19.58 -19.62
N VAL A 32 -14.52 18.27 -19.70
CA VAL A 32 -14.33 17.53 -20.95
C VAL A 32 -15.44 16.51 -21.16
N GLY A 33 -15.76 16.22 -22.42
CA GLY A 33 -16.70 15.17 -22.78
C GLY A 33 -16.12 13.76 -22.63
N PRO A 34 -16.97 12.73 -22.58
CA PRO A 34 -16.55 11.34 -22.38
C PRO A 34 -15.63 10.83 -23.47
N GLU A 35 -15.83 11.24 -24.73
CA GLU A 35 -14.94 10.82 -25.84
C GLU A 35 -13.53 11.39 -25.71
N THR A 36 -13.42 12.66 -25.28
CA THR A 36 -12.12 13.28 -25.01
C THR A 36 -11.43 12.59 -23.84
N ALA A 37 -12.17 12.27 -22.77
CA ALA A 37 -11.63 11.52 -21.64
C ALA A 37 -11.16 10.11 -22.06
N ARG A 38 -11.92 9.40 -22.90
CA ARG A 38 -11.50 8.11 -23.48
C ARG A 38 -10.20 8.23 -24.27
N ALA A 39 -10.09 9.25 -25.12
CA ALA A 39 -8.87 9.50 -25.89
C ALA A 39 -7.67 9.76 -24.97
N LEU A 40 -7.83 10.61 -23.95
CA LEU A 40 -6.79 10.88 -22.96
C LEU A 40 -6.35 9.61 -22.23
N ILE A 41 -7.30 8.77 -21.80
CA ILE A 41 -6.99 7.52 -21.12
C ILE A 41 -6.21 6.58 -22.04
N ARG A 42 -6.59 6.45 -23.32
CA ARG A 42 -5.85 5.62 -24.29
C ARG A 42 -4.42 6.11 -24.49
N GLU A 43 -4.20 7.42 -24.61
CA GLU A 43 -2.86 8.00 -24.75
C GLU A 43 -1.99 7.78 -23.49
N VAL A 44 -2.58 7.95 -22.30
CA VAL A 44 -1.87 7.69 -21.03
C VAL A 44 -1.51 6.21 -20.93
N LEU A 45 -2.44 5.30 -21.26
CA LEU A 45 -2.15 3.87 -21.25
C LEU A 45 -1.07 3.50 -22.27
N ALA A 46 -1.10 4.06 -23.47
CA ALA A 46 -0.08 3.77 -24.49
C ALA A 46 1.32 4.20 -24.05
N SER A 47 1.44 5.32 -23.33
CA SER A 47 2.73 5.84 -22.84
C SER A 47 3.22 5.16 -21.55
N GLU A 48 2.30 4.81 -20.65
CA GLU A 48 2.66 4.25 -19.33
C GLU A 48 2.66 2.72 -19.30
N ALA A 49 1.93 2.02 -20.18
CA ALA A 49 1.95 0.55 -20.27
C ALA A 49 3.37 -0.05 -20.30
N PRO A 50 4.30 0.38 -21.18
CA PRO A 50 5.64 -0.21 -21.20
C PRO A 50 6.43 0.02 -19.89
N ARG A 51 6.18 1.13 -19.19
CA ARG A 51 6.83 1.45 -17.92
C ARG A 51 6.29 0.59 -16.78
N VAL A 52 4.97 0.42 -16.74
CA VAL A 52 4.29 -0.45 -15.76
C VAL A 52 4.70 -1.90 -15.99
N ASP A 53 4.73 -2.36 -17.23
CA ASP A 53 5.16 -3.71 -17.59
C ASP A 53 6.61 -4.00 -17.18
N ALA A 54 7.53 -3.07 -17.42
CA ALA A 54 8.92 -3.20 -16.99
C ALA A 54 9.01 -3.35 -15.46
N ARG A 55 8.32 -2.47 -14.71
CA ARG A 55 8.27 -2.56 -13.24
C ARG A 55 7.65 -3.85 -12.75
N LEU A 56 6.62 -4.36 -13.43
CA LEU A 56 5.98 -5.63 -13.08
C LEU A 56 6.93 -6.81 -13.28
N ARG A 57 7.68 -6.82 -14.39
CA ARG A 57 8.71 -7.85 -14.64
C ARG A 57 9.81 -7.81 -13.58
N ASP A 58 10.33 -6.63 -13.26
CA ASP A 58 11.36 -6.46 -12.22
C ASP A 58 10.87 -6.93 -10.85
N ALA A 59 9.63 -6.58 -10.49
CA ALA A 59 9.01 -7.03 -9.24
C ALA A 59 8.81 -8.55 -9.20
N LEU A 60 8.38 -9.15 -10.32
CA LEU A 60 8.21 -10.59 -10.44
C LEU A 60 9.55 -11.33 -10.33
N ASP A 61 10.59 -10.86 -11.01
CA ASP A 61 11.93 -11.44 -10.93
C ASP A 61 12.48 -11.39 -9.50
N THR A 62 12.29 -10.25 -8.83
CA THR A 62 12.67 -10.09 -7.42
C THR A 62 11.89 -11.06 -6.51
N ALA A 63 10.58 -11.21 -6.73
CA ALA A 63 9.76 -12.15 -5.97
C ALA A 63 10.19 -13.60 -6.19
N LEU A 64 10.49 -13.99 -7.43
CA LEU A 64 10.96 -15.34 -7.76
C LEU A 64 12.34 -15.63 -7.14
N GLN A 65 13.26 -14.66 -7.16
CA GLN A 65 14.55 -14.79 -6.47
C GLN A 65 14.37 -14.96 -4.96
N THR A 66 13.47 -14.17 -4.36
CA THR A 66 13.16 -14.26 -2.92
C THR A 66 12.60 -15.64 -2.57
N ILE A 67 11.66 -16.15 -3.37
CA ILE A 67 11.09 -17.50 -3.18
C ILE A 67 12.19 -18.56 -3.31
N ARG A 68 13.09 -18.46 -4.30
CA ARG A 68 14.20 -19.41 -4.46
C ARG A 68 15.13 -19.43 -3.25
N ILE A 69 15.51 -18.27 -2.74
CA ILE A 69 16.37 -18.16 -1.55
C ILE A 69 15.64 -18.75 -0.33
N ALA A 70 14.37 -18.43 -0.13
CA ALA A 70 13.56 -18.98 0.96
C ALA A 70 13.39 -20.50 0.87
N ALA A 71 13.22 -21.03 -0.35
CA ALA A 71 13.15 -22.47 -0.57
C ALA A 71 14.50 -23.16 -0.31
N GLN A 72 15.61 -22.57 -0.75
CA GLN A 72 16.96 -23.09 -0.49
C GLN A 72 17.29 -23.09 1.00
N SER A 73 16.93 -22.04 1.73
CA SER A 73 17.13 -21.99 3.18
C SER A 73 16.25 -23.00 3.92
N ALA A 74 14.99 -23.15 3.53
CA ALA A 74 14.09 -24.17 4.08
C ALA A 74 14.62 -25.59 3.84
N MET A 75 15.11 -25.89 2.63
CA MET A 75 15.74 -27.17 2.32
C MET A 75 17.02 -27.39 3.15
N GLY A 76 17.83 -26.35 3.35
CA GLY A 76 19.00 -26.40 4.23
C GLY A 76 18.64 -26.79 5.67
N LEU A 77 17.60 -26.16 6.24
CA LEU A 77 17.10 -26.47 7.59
C LEU A 77 16.53 -27.90 7.69
N LEU A 78 15.80 -28.35 6.66
CA LEU A 78 15.30 -29.73 6.61
C LEU A 78 16.43 -30.75 6.50
N ALA A 79 17.48 -30.47 5.72
CA ALA A 79 18.63 -31.36 5.59
C ALA A 79 19.42 -31.48 6.91
N THR A 80 19.62 -30.37 7.64
CA THR A 80 20.31 -30.40 8.94
C THR A 80 19.53 -31.15 10.01
N THR A 81 18.20 -31.02 10.03
CA THR A 81 17.33 -31.71 11.00
C THR A 81 17.08 -33.17 10.63
N ALA A 82 17.10 -33.53 9.35
CA ALA A 82 17.00 -34.92 8.91
C ALA A 82 18.25 -35.75 9.25
N SER A 83 19.44 -35.14 9.29
CA SER A 83 20.67 -35.83 9.71
C SER A 83 20.79 -36.05 11.21
N GLU A 84 20.05 -35.31 12.05
CA GLU A 84 19.99 -35.56 13.51
C GLU A 84 19.04 -36.71 13.90
N GLY A 85 18.24 -37.25 12.97
CA GLY A 85 17.29 -38.34 13.21
C GLY A 85 17.89 -39.75 13.40
N ARG A 86 19.21 -39.89 13.55
CA ARG A 86 19.86 -41.20 13.77
C ARG A 86 20.85 -41.18 14.94
N ALA A 87 20.45 -40.62 16.08
CA ALA A 87 21.12 -40.84 17.35
C ALA A 87 20.16 -41.49 18.36
N LYS A 88 20.23 -42.84 18.44
CA LYS A 88 19.86 -43.74 19.53
C LYS A 88 18.66 -43.37 20.42
N GLU A 89 17.57 -44.12 20.25
CA GLU A 89 16.76 -44.58 21.38
C GLU A 89 17.63 -45.50 22.29
N PRO A 90 17.46 -45.44 23.62
CA PRO A 90 16.81 -46.59 24.23
C PRO A 90 15.79 -46.26 25.34
N ALA A 91 14.73 -47.08 25.35
CA ALA A 91 13.95 -47.54 26.50
C ALA A 91 12.85 -46.63 27.08
N GLN A 92 11.60 -46.96 26.70
CA GLN A 92 10.50 -47.11 27.68
C GLN A 92 10.41 -48.62 28.05
N PRO A 93 9.68 -49.11 29.10
CA PRO A 93 8.71 -48.43 29.98
C PRO A 93 8.75 -48.86 31.48
N GLU A 94 8.62 -47.96 32.45
CA GLU A 94 8.21 -48.34 33.82
C GLU A 94 7.09 -47.46 34.39
N GLN A 95 5.89 -48.03 34.33
CA GLN A 95 4.91 -48.19 35.41
C GLN A 95 4.65 -47.01 36.38
N LEU A 96 3.44 -46.46 36.22
CA LEU A 96 2.44 -46.28 37.29
C LEU A 96 2.96 -45.87 38.68
N HIS A 97 3.03 -44.57 38.93
CA HIS A 97 2.75 -44.02 40.26
C HIS A 97 1.63 -42.99 40.15
N VAL A 98 0.40 -43.47 40.42
CA VAL A 98 -0.75 -42.62 40.73
C VAL A 98 -0.49 -41.99 42.10
N SER A 99 0.24 -40.88 42.13
CA SER A 99 0.33 -40.04 43.31
C SER A 99 -0.61 -38.86 43.11
N ARG A 100 -1.77 -38.93 43.77
CA ARG A 100 -2.81 -37.88 43.78
C ARG A 100 -2.22 -36.59 44.34
N ARG A 101 -1.70 -35.75 43.46
CA ARG A 101 -1.30 -34.38 43.77
C ARG A 101 -2.54 -33.49 43.68
N PRO A 102 -2.85 -32.64 44.68
CA PRO A 102 -3.95 -31.69 44.57
C PRO A 102 -3.67 -30.72 43.40
N PRO A 103 -4.70 -30.21 42.72
CA PRO A 103 -4.51 -29.35 41.56
C PRO A 103 -3.80 -28.04 41.97
N PRO A 104 -2.96 -27.47 41.10
CA PRO A 104 -2.46 -26.12 41.30
C PRO A 104 -3.65 -25.14 41.30
N GLN A 105 -3.68 -24.22 42.27
CA GLN A 105 -4.64 -23.12 42.30
C GLN A 105 -4.57 -22.35 40.98
N GLN A 106 -5.65 -22.40 40.20
CA GLN A 106 -5.82 -21.49 39.08
C GLN A 106 -5.86 -20.06 39.62
N PRO A 107 -5.11 -19.10 39.05
CA PRO A 107 -5.39 -17.70 39.29
C PRO A 107 -6.85 -17.46 38.89
N ALA A 108 -7.62 -16.86 39.79
CA ALA A 108 -9.01 -16.50 39.54
C ALA A 108 -9.12 -15.78 38.19
N ALA A 109 -10.02 -16.26 37.35
CA ALA A 109 -10.43 -15.55 36.14
C ALA A 109 -10.84 -14.12 36.55
N PRO A 110 -10.34 -13.06 35.88
CA PRO A 110 -10.92 -11.75 36.06
C PRO A 110 -12.39 -11.83 35.62
N ALA A 111 -13.28 -11.36 36.50
CA ALA A 111 -14.70 -11.24 36.24
C ALA A 111 -14.96 -10.56 34.88
N PRO A 112 -16.05 -10.88 34.17
CA PRO A 112 -16.40 -10.21 32.92
C PRO A 112 -16.61 -8.72 33.22
N ARG A 113 -15.63 -7.89 32.84
CA ARG A 113 -15.77 -6.45 32.88
C ARG A 113 -16.83 -6.07 31.87
N LYS A 114 -17.88 -5.40 32.34
CA LYS A 114 -18.87 -4.71 31.50
C LYS A 114 -18.13 -3.96 30.39
N ALA A 115 -18.64 -4.11 29.16
CA ALA A 115 -18.12 -3.49 27.96
C ALA A 115 -17.78 -2.01 28.18
N ALA A 116 -16.55 -1.64 27.84
CA ALA A 116 -16.18 -0.24 27.71
C ALA A 116 -16.98 0.38 26.54
N PRO A 117 -17.43 1.64 26.65
CA PRO A 117 -18.12 2.32 25.54
C PRO A 117 -17.19 2.50 24.33
N PRO A 118 -17.73 2.51 23.10
CA PRO A 118 -16.95 2.67 21.88
C PRO A 118 -16.23 4.02 21.83
N PRO A 119 -15.11 4.14 21.08
CA PRO A 119 -14.38 5.38 20.91
C PRO A 119 -15.28 6.44 20.22
N PRO A 120 -15.15 7.74 20.57
CA PRO A 120 -15.97 8.77 19.98
C PRO A 120 -15.68 8.91 18.49
N GLU A 121 -16.74 8.87 17.68
CA GLU A 121 -16.72 9.18 16.25
C GLU A 121 -16.17 10.59 16.03
N PRO A 122 -15.28 10.82 15.04
CA PRO A 122 -14.91 12.17 14.65
C PRO A 122 -16.14 12.88 14.07
N LYS A 123 -16.70 13.81 14.86
CA LYS A 123 -17.83 14.65 14.47
C LYS A 123 -17.51 15.40 13.19
N LYS A 124 -18.35 15.18 12.17
CA LYS A 124 -18.56 16.11 11.05
C LYS A 124 -18.72 17.53 11.59
N ALA A 125 -17.81 18.43 11.21
CA ALA A 125 -17.98 19.86 11.41
C ALA A 125 -18.19 20.53 10.05
N GLN A 126 -19.44 20.91 9.78
CA GLN A 126 -19.84 21.96 8.87
C GLN A 126 -21.15 22.55 9.43
N PRO A 127 -21.58 23.79 9.10
CA PRO A 127 -20.88 24.91 8.45
C PRO A 127 -21.05 26.26 9.21
N GLY A 128 -20.29 27.29 8.83
CA GLY A 128 -20.82 28.67 8.74
C GLY A 128 -20.45 29.73 9.81
N GLN A 129 -19.68 30.71 9.35
CA GLN A 129 -19.76 32.18 9.60
C GLN A 129 -19.50 32.78 11.00
N SER A 130 -18.47 33.65 11.11
CA SER A 130 -18.63 35.13 11.08
C SER A 130 -17.50 35.92 11.80
N GLY A 131 -16.83 36.81 11.06
CA GLY A 131 -16.46 38.16 11.53
C GLY A 131 -15.13 38.41 12.25
N PRO A 132 -14.61 39.66 12.24
CA PRO A 132 -13.19 39.95 12.01
C PRO A 132 -12.47 40.64 13.19
N ARG A 133 -11.15 40.42 13.37
CA ARG A 133 -10.26 41.39 14.05
C ARG A 133 -8.86 41.45 13.42
N ARG A 134 -8.54 42.64 12.93
CA ARG A 134 -7.24 43.13 12.43
C ARG A 134 -6.26 43.37 13.58
N ARG A 135 -4.96 43.19 13.29
CA ARG A 135 -3.74 43.97 13.66
C ARG A 135 -2.55 43.22 13.03
N VAL A 136 -2.06 43.56 11.83
CA VAL A 136 -1.13 44.64 11.43
C VAL A 136 0.13 44.73 12.29
N ASP A 137 1.23 44.16 11.78
CA ASP A 137 2.64 44.61 11.85
C ASP A 137 3.36 43.83 10.71
N LEU A 138 3.60 44.44 9.55
CA LEU A 138 4.82 45.16 9.11
C LEU A 138 6.11 44.32 9.16
N ASP A 139 6.56 43.87 7.99
CA ASP A 139 7.95 43.96 7.47
C ASP A 139 7.95 43.30 6.07
N GLU A 140 7.80 44.10 5.01
CA GLU A 140 8.92 44.48 4.11
C GLU A 140 9.56 43.31 3.34
N GLU A 141 8.86 42.73 2.36
CA GLU A 141 9.51 42.32 1.10
C GLU A 141 8.52 42.21 -0.07
N GLU A 142 7.75 43.29 -0.25
CA GLU A 142 6.99 43.55 -1.47
C GLU A 142 7.92 44.11 -2.54
N ARG A 143 8.57 43.26 -3.35
CA ARG A 143 9.20 43.69 -4.62
C ARG A 143 9.17 42.55 -5.66
N ARG A 144 8.02 42.34 -6.28
CA ARG A 144 7.95 41.80 -7.66
C ARG A 144 7.99 42.96 -8.69
N PRO A 145 8.04 42.68 -9.99
CA PRO A 145 9.22 42.72 -10.85
C PRO A 145 9.26 43.98 -11.75
N MET A 146 10.45 44.47 -12.11
CA MET A 146 10.58 45.44 -13.21
C MET A 146 11.45 44.88 -14.33
N PHE A 147 10.81 44.52 -15.44
CA PHE A 147 11.46 44.40 -16.74
C PHE A 147 12.13 45.73 -17.10
N ARG A 148 13.46 45.74 -17.27
CA ARG A 148 14.16 46.72 -18.11
C ARG A 148 15.16 46.02 -19.04
N ARG A 149 15.09 46.44 -20.29
CA ARG A 149 15.68 45.92 -21.55
C ARG A 149 17.22 45.96 -21.62
N PRO A 150 17.83 45.28 -22.62
CA PRO A 150 19.26 44.96 -22.64
C PRO A 150 20.15 46.16 -22.97
N GLY A 151 21.30 46.25 -22.29
CA GLY A 151 22.34 47.22 -22.55
C GLY A 151 23.43 46.65 -23.46
N ARG A 152 23.66 47.34 -24.58
CA ARG A 152 24.83 47.24 -25.47
C ARG A 152 26.15 47.24 -24.69
N ARG A 153 27.08 46.35 -25.08
CA ARG A 153 28.45 46.70 -25.48
C ARG A 153 29.02 45.59 -26.35
#